data_AF-A0AA35R0P3-F1
#
_entry.id   AF-A0AA35R0P3-F1
#
_cell.length_a   1.000
_cell.length_b   1.000
_cell.length_c   1.000
_cell.angle_alpha   90.00
_cell.angle_beta   90.00
_cell.angle_gamma   90.00
#
_symmetry.space_group_name_H-M   'P 1'
#
loop_
_entity.id
_entity.type
_entity.pdbx_description
1 polymer ?
#
loop_
_entity_poly.entity_id
_entity_poly.type
_entity_poly.pdbx_seq_one_letter_code
_entity_poly.pdbx_strand_id
1 'polypeptide(L)'
;MFPWKLGASPKKMMSSSAAVSSDDTTDYCTTAGASDTSPDNRFSEFRRVCGKLEVEPSYNAKTKIVADFIKNGSTGDGYTGDVYLLVKLLLPTAGKKRVYNLQSKQIVKLLSQVYRCSVEEMVEDLDNGDVAETAKKFFLESTHLPPQSTSTLTLAQVDSFLDQLTLVTKEEDQKTELAKIIRRCTADDLKYIIRLIKHDLRINAGPKHVLDALDPNAYAAFQASHDLKDMVDRIL
;
A
#
# COMPACT_ATOMS: atom_id res chain seq x y z
N MET A 1 -40.02 -42.66 54.24
CA MET A 1 -40.13 -41.19 54.34
C MET A 1 -38.76 -40.60 54.00
N PHE A 2 -38.57 -40.15 52.76
CA PHE A 2 -37.46 -39.27 52.35
C PHE A 2 -37.58 -37.92 53.12
N PRO A 3 -36.52 -37.10 53.28
CA PRO A 3 -35.58 -36.76 52.21
C PRO A 3 -34.09 -36.55 52.55
N TRP A 4 -33.33 -36.68 51.46
CA TRP A 4 -32.01 -36.10 51.19
C TRP A 4 -31.78 -34.69 51.76
N LYS A 5 -30.55 -34.42 52.22
CA LYS A 5 -29.88 -33.15 51.96
C LYS A 5 -28.45 -33.37 51.48
N LEU A 6 -28.24 -33.02 50.20
CA LEU A 6 -26.95 -32.83 49.56
C LEU A 6 -26.20 -31.66 50.22
N GLY A 7 -24.90 -31.84 50.42
CA GLY A 7 -23.94 -30.76 50.65
C GLY A 7 -22.90 -30.76 49.53
N ALA A 8 -23.31 -30.40 48.32
CA ALA A 8 -22.39 -30.12 47.22
C ALA A 8 -21.73 -28.77 47.44
N SER A 9 -20.40 -28.71 47.35
CA SER A 9 -19.64 -27.47 47.16
C SER A 9 -19.32 -27.29 45.68
N PRO A 10 -19.94 -26.34 44.96
CA PRO A 10 -19.44 -25.92 43.67
C PRO A 10 -18.40 -24.81 43.89
N LYS A 11 -17.13 -25.09 43.58
CA LYS A 11 -16.14 -24.03 43.36
C LYS A 11 -16.61 -23.22 42.14
N LYS A 12 -16.97 -21.98 42.40
CA LYS A 12 -17.33 -20.95 41.41
C LYS A 12 -16.12 -20.72 40.51
N MET A 13 -16.11 -21.29 39.30
CA MET A 13 -15.21 -20.86 38.23
C MET A 13 -15.64 -19.46 37.81
N MET A 14 -14.90 -18.45 38.26
CA MET A 14 -15.00 -17.12 37.69
C MET A 14 -14.36 -17.17 36.30
N SER A 15 -15.22 -17.09 35.30
CA SER A 15 -14.86 -16.65 33.95
C SER A 15 -14.33 -15.21 34.08
N SER A 16 -13.04 -15.01 33.80
CA SER A 16 -12.53 -13.69 33.43
C SER A 16 -12.22 -13.72 31.94
N SER A 17 -13.19 -13.27 31.14
CA SER A 17 -12.93 -12.75 29.81
C SER A 17 -11.93 -11.61 29.95
N ALA A 18 -10.67 -11.89 29.65
CA ALA A 18 -9.68 -10.86 29.40
C ALA A 18 -10.00 -10.26 28.03
N ALA A 19 -10.74 -9.16 28.04
CA ALA A 19 -10.83 -8.29 26.87
C ALA A 19 -9.40 -7.85 26.53
N VAL A 20 -8.92 -8.25 25.36
CA VAL A 20 -7.66 -7.74 24.81
C VAL A 20 -7.92 -6.29 24.41
N SER A 21 -7.57 -5.37 25.30
CA SER A 21 -7.34 -3.97 24.97
C SER A 21 -5.96 -3.85 24.36
N SER A 22 -5.88 -3.63 23.05
CA SER A 22 -4.65 -3.25 22.35
C SER A 22 -4.98 -2.05 21.46
N ASP A 23 -5.08 -0.90 22.12
CA ASP A 23 -4.97 0.41 21.51
C ASP A 23 -3.47 0.64 21.24
N ASP A 24 -3.03 0.28 20.03
CA ASP A 24 -1.75 0.73 19.46
C ASP A 24 -2.03 1.29 18.07
N THR A 25 -2.82 2.37 18.08
CA THR A 25 -3.11 3.18 16.92
C THR A 25 -1.98 4.20 16.77
N THR A 26 -0.76 3.77 16.44
CA THR A 26 0.15 4.66 15.71
C THR A 26 -0.47 4.87 14.34
N ASP A 27 -1.39 5.82 14.27
CA ASP A 27 -1.99 6.27 13.04
C ASP A 27 -0.88 6.84 12.17
N TYR A 28 -0.87 6.55 10.88
CA TYR A 28 0.07 7.13 9.90
C TYR A 28 -0.16 8.63 9.67
N CYS A 29 -0.72 9.30 10.67
CA CYS A 29 -1.28 10.63 10.65
C CYS A 29 -0.41 11.54 11.53
N THR A 30 0.83 11.81 11.14
CA THR A 30 1.50 13.04 11.59
C THR A 30 2.59 13.46 10.60
N THR A 31 2.16 14.06 9.49
CA THR A 31 2.68 15.34 8.97
C THR A 31 1.83 15.72 7.74
N ALA A 32 0.54 15.98 7.94
CA ALA A 32 -0.31 16.53 6.89
C ALA A 32 0.08 18.00 6.67
N GLY A 33 0.93 18.26 5.68
CA GLY A 33 1.11 19.61 5.14
C GLY A 33 -0.16 20.06 4.41
N ALA A 34 -0.29 21.35 4.09
CA ALA A 34 -1.44 21.89 3.35
C ALA A 34 -1.70 21.20 2.00
N SER A 35 -0.72 20.49 1.44
CA SER A 35 -0.87 19.66 0.23
C SER A 35 -1.67 18.38 0.48
N ASP A 36 -1.65 17.76 1.66
CA ASP A 36 -2.26 16.44 1.91
C ASP A 36 -3.80 16.47 1.83
N THR A 37 -4.42 17.66 1.84
CA THR A 37 -5.88 17.81 1.66
C THR A 37 -6.32 17.80 0.19
N SER A 38 -5.40 17.87 -0.77
CA SER A 38 -5.74 17.85 -2.19
C SER A 38 -6.43 16.52 -2.59
N PRO A 39 -7.50 16.56 -3.41
CA PRO A 39 -8.11 15.34 -3.94
C PRO A 39 -7.14 14.52 -4.80
N ASP A 40 -6.12 15.17 -5.38
CA ASP A 40 -5.10 14.53 -6.21
C ASP A 40 -4.11 13.68 -5.42
N ASN A 41 -4.01 13.93 -4.12
CA ASN A 41 -3.18 13.15 -3.19
C ASN A 41 -3.87 11.89 -2.68
N ARG A 42 -5.07 11.56 -3.16
CA ARG A 42 -5.73 10.30 -2.83
C ARG A 42 -5.03 9.13 -3.51
N PHE A 43 -4.80 8.06 -2.76
CA PHE A 43 -4.21 6.85 -3.31
C PHE A 43 -5.08 6.20 -4.38
N SER A 44 -6.41 6.38 -4.31
CA SER A 44 -7.32 5.96 -5.38
C SER A 44 -7.02 6.61 -6.73
N GLU A 45 -6.58 7.87 -6.74
CA GLU A 45 -6.22 8.59 -7.98
C GLU A 45 -4.92 8.08 -8.56
N PHE A 46 -3.91 7.85 -7.70
CA PHE A 46 -2.68 7.17 -8.10
C PHE A 46 -2.95 5.79 -8.71
N ARG A 47 -3.81 4.98 -8.07
CA ARG A 47 -4.21 3.67 -8.61
C ARG A 47 -4.94 3.79 -9.93
N ARG A 48 -5.78 4.81 -10.11
CA ARG A 48 -6.46 5.09 -11.39
C ARG A 48 -5.44 5.38 -12.50
N VAL A 49 -4.40 6.16 -12.21
CA VAL A 49 -3.30 6.39 -13.16
C VAL A 49 -2.56 5.09 -13.45
N CYS A 50 -2.18 4.32 -12.43
CA CYS A 50 -1.48 3.05 -12.62
C CYS A 50 -2.30 2.05 -13.45
N GLY A 51 -3.61 1.95 -13.21
CA GLY A 51 -4.49 1.06 -13.99
C GLY A 51 -4.57 1.45 -15.47
N LYS A 52 -4.61 2.76 -15.77
CA LYS A 52 -4.52 3.25 -17.16
C LYS A 52 -3.17 2.91 -17.79
N LEU A 53 -2.09 3.06 -17.03
CA LEU A 53 -0.75 2.73 -17.52
C LEU A 53 -0.60 1.23 -17.76
N GLU A 54 -1.07 0.37 -16.86
CA GLU A 54 -0.97 -1.09 -16.94
C GLU A 54 -1.53 -1.64 -18.26
N VAL A 55 -2.66 -1.12 -18.72
CA VAL A 55 -3.35 -1.60 -19.95
C VAL A 55 -2.91 -0.88 -21.24
N GLU A 56 -2.19 0.23 -21.15
CA GLU A 56 -1.76 0.99 -22.33
C GLU A 56 -0.48 0.39 -22.94
N PRO A 57 -0.48 -0.09 -24.20
CA PRO A 57 0.72 -0.66 -24.82
C PRO A 57 1.74 0.40 -25.31
N SER A 58 1.32 1.61 -25.65
CA SER A 58 2.20 2.62 -26.27
C SER A 58 2.93 3.47 -25.22
N TYR A 59 4.26 3.49 -25.29
CA TYR A 59 5.10 4.33 -24.44
C TYR A 59 4.80 5.83 -24.54
N ASN A 60 4.49 6.32 -25.74
CA ASN A 60 4.10 7.72 -25.94
C ASN A 60 2.74 8.01 -25.31
N ALA A 61 1.78 7.07 -25.42
CA ALA A 61 0.48 7.20 -24.78
C ALA A 61 0.58 7.12 -23.25
N LYS A 62 1.46 6.28 -22.70
CA LYS A 62 1.77 6.25 -21.25
C LYS A 62 2.27 7.60 -20.76
N THR A 63 3.23 8.21 -21.49
CA THR A 63 3.72 9.56 -21.18
C THR A 63 2.58 10.57 -21.17
N LYS A 64 1.70 10.50 -22.17
CA LYS A 64 0.50 11.34 -22.26
C LYS A 64 -0.48 11.13 -21.11
N ILE A 65 -0.71 9.89 -20.65
CA ILE A 65 -1.58 9.60 -19.49
C ILE A 65 -1.08 10.34 -18.23
N VAL A 66 0.23 10.30 -17.98
CA VAL A 66 0.84 10.98 -16.83
C VAL A 66 0.76 12.50 -17.01
N ALA A 67 1.09 13.01 -18.21
CA ALA A 67 1.05 14.43 -18.51
C ALA A 67 -0.36 15.01 -18.39
N ASP A 68 -1.38 14.30 -18.91
CA ASP A 68 -2.77 14.72 -18.83
C ASP A 68 -3.26 14.72 -17.35
N PHE A 69 -2.77 13.82 -16.50
CA PHE A 69 -3.10 13.84 -15.07
C PHE A 69 -2.44 15.00 -14.33
N ILE A 70 -1.17 15.28 -14.59
CA ILE A 70 -0.43 16.42 -14.00
C ILE A 70 -0.99 17.75 -14.52
N LYS A 71 -1.46 17.81 -15.76
CA LYS A 71 -2.04 19.02 -16.34
C LYS A 71 -3.42 19.32 -15.79
N ASN A 72 -4.28 18.31 -15.68
CA ASN A 72 -5.71 18.52 -15.41
C ASN A 72 -6.11 18.19 -13.97
N GLY A 73 -5.31 17.43 -13.23
CA GLY A 73 -5.69 16.89 -11.93
C GLY A 73 -6.86 15.91 -12.01
N SER A 74 -7.34 15.48 -10.85
CA SER A 74 -8.47 14.59 -10.68
C SER A 74 -9.82 15.29 -10.89
N THR A 75 -9.89 16.61 -10.65
CA THR A 75 -11.09 17.43 -10.79
C THR A 75 -11.26 18.06 -12.17
N GLY A 76 -10.18 18.14 -12.95
CA GLY A 76 -10.15 18.81 -14.26
C GLY A 76 -9.67 20.26 -14.21
N ASP A 77 -9.47 20.83 -13.02
CA ASP A 77 -9.11 22.24 -12.80
C ASP A 77 -7.61 22.46 -12.58
N GLY A 78 -6.79 21.48 -12.94
CA GLY A 78 -5.35 21.47 -12.68
C GLY A 78 -4.96 20.55 -11.53
N TYR A 79 -3.74 20.01 -11.60
CA TYR A 79 -3.20 19.18 -10.53
C TYR A 79 -2.77 20.06 -9.35
N THR A 80 -3.23 19.71 -8.16
CA THR A 80 -3.02 20.42 -6.89
C THR A 80 -2.34 19.55 -5.84
N GLY A 81 -1.96 18.32 -6.21
CA GLY A 81 -1.28 17.37 -5.34
C GLY A 81 0.23 17.59 -5.24
N ASP A 82 0.89 16.68 -4.53
CA ASP A 82 2.35 16.64 -4.43
C ASP A 82 2.95 15.87 -5.63
N VAL A 83 3.47 16.63 -6.59
CA VAL A 83 4.07 16.09 -7.83
C VAL A 83 5.27 15.20 -7.51
N TYR A 84 6.12 15.59 -6.56
CA TYR A 84 7.28 14.78 -6.20
C TYR A 84 6.83 13.43 -5.65
N LEU A 85 5.83 13.43 -4.77
CA LEU A 85 5.32 12.21 -4.16
C LEU A 85 4.64 11.29 -5.18
N LEU A 86 3.86 11.86 -6.10
CA LEU A 86 3.29 11.12 -7.24
C LEU A 86 4.39 10.42 -8.05
N VAL A 87 5.43 11.14 -8.43
CA VAL A 87 6.52 10.62 -9.27
C VAL A 87 7.38 9.61 -8.49
N LYS A 88 7.66 9.88 -7.21
CA LYS A 88 8.37 8.97 -6.30
C LYS A 88 7.67 7.61 -6.21
N LEU A 89 6.35 7.62 -6.09
CA LEU A 89 5.56 6.38 -6.02
C LEU A 89 5.41 5.70 -7.39
N LEU A 90 5.31 6.46 -8.49
CA LEU A 90 5.29 5.89 -9.85
C LEU A 90 6.62 5.24 -10.25
N LEU A 91 7.73 5.70 -9.65
CA LEU A 91 9.08 5.23 -9.93
C LEU A 91 9.75 4.67 -8.66
N PRO A 92 9.26 3.55 -8.11
CA PRO A 92 9.73 3.03 -6.81
C PRO A 92 11.24 2.67 -6.80
N THR A 93 11.85 2.53 -7.97
CA THR A 93 13.28 2.20 -8.16
C THR A 93 14.16 3.39 -8.57
N ALA A 94 13.60 4.56 -8.88
CA ALA A 94 14.39 5.69 -9.40
C ALA A 94 15.11 6.49 -8.29
N GLY A 95 14.54 6.55 -7.09
CA GLY A 95 15.16 7.24 -5.96
C GLY A 95 16.00 6.32 -5.07
N LYS A 96 16.23 6.76 -3.82
CA LYS A 96 16.81 5.90 -2.78
C LYS A 96 15.94 4.66 -2.59
N LYS A 97 16.45 3.51 -3.02
CA LYS A 97 15.72 2.24 -2.95
C LYS A 97 15.45 1.86 -1.50
N ARG A 98 14.17 1.71 -1.14
CA ARG A 98 13.73 1.14 0.14
C ARG A 98 14.05 -0.36 0.19
N VAL A 99 14.53 -0.84 1.32
CA VAL A 99 14.83 -2.26 1.54
C VAL A 99 13.91 -2.79 2.63
N TYR A 100 12.93 -3.60 2.24
CA TYR A 100 11.92 -4.14 3.17
C TYR A 100 12.26 -5.52 3.73
N ASN A 101 13.26 -6.22 3.16
CA ASN A 101 13.59 -7.61 3.50
C ASN A 101 12.40 -8.58 3.35
N LEU A 102 11.55 -8.35 2.34
CA LEU A 102 10.35 -9.14 2.07
C LEU A 102 10.36 -9.73 0.65
N GLN A 103 10.50 -11.06 0.56
CA GLN A 103 10.31 -11.83 -0.67
C GLN A 103 8.85 -12.27 -0.82
N SER A 104 8.44 -12.67 -2.03
CA SER A 104 7.04 -12.99 -2.33
C SER A 104 6.45 -14.07 -1.40
N LYS A 105 7.21 -15.14 -1.13
CA LYS A 105 6.79 -16.20 -0.19
C LYS A 105 6.70 -15.71 1.26
N GLN A 106 7.54 -14.76 1.67
CA GLN A 106 7.47 -14.15 3.00
C GLN A 106 6.24 -13.25 3.12
N ILE A 107 5.94 -12.45 2.09
CA ILE A 107 4.71 -11.64 2.03
C ILE A 107 3.49 -12.56 2.14
N VAL A 108 3.41 -13.63 1.35
CA VAL A 108 2.31 -14.61 1.44
C VAL A 108 2.18 -15.20 2.85
N LYS A 109 3.28 -15.62 3.48
CA LYS A 109 3.27 -16.15 4.86
C LYS A 109 2.74 -15.13 5.87
N LEU A 110 3.14 -13.86 5.76
CA LEU A 110 2.67 -12.80 6.65
C LEU A 110 1.18 -12.54 6.43
N LEU A 111 0.75 -12.44 5.17
CA LEU A 111 -0.63 -12.15 4.81
C LEU A 111 -1.57 -13.29 5.19
N SER A 112 -1.18 -14.56 5.05
CA SER A 112 -2.01 -15.69 5.48
C SER A 112 -2.29 -15.65 6.99
N GLN A 113 -1.32 -15.24 7.79
CA GLN A 113 -1.50 -15.03 9.24
C GLN A 113 -2.43 -13.84 9.54
N VAL A 114 -2.34 -12.76 8.75
CA VAL A 114 -3.23 -11.58 8.89
C VAL A 114 -4.67 -11.91 8.53
N TYR A 115 -4.88 -12.63 7.41
CA TYR A 115 -6.21 -13.02 6.91
C TYR A 115 -6.81 -14.22 7.64
N ARG A 116 -5.96 -15.00 8.33
CA ARG A 116 -6.29 -16.30 8.94
C ARG A 116 -6.77 -17.33 7.92
N CYS A 117 -6.06 -17.44 6.80
CA CYS A 117 -6.31 -18.43 5.74
C CYS A 117 -5.12 -19.40 5.58
N SER A 118 -5.27 -20.41 4.71
CA SER A 118 -4.21 -21.38 4.42
C SER A 118 -3.04 -20.71 3.71
N VAL A 119 -1.83 -20.91 4.24
CA VAL A 119 -0.61 -20.46 3.57
C VAL A 119 -0.31 -21.30 2.33
N GLU A 120 -0.69 -22.58 2.35
CA GLU A 120 -0.51 -23.52 1.25
C GLU A 120 -1.31 -23.08 0.02
N GLU A 121 -2.60 -22.76 0.20
CA GLU A 121 -3.46 -22.26 -0.89
C GLU A 121 -2.93 -20.94 -1.48
N MET A 122 -2.44 -20.03 -0.63
CA MET A 122 -1.85 -18.77 -1.11
C MET A 122 -0.52 -19.00 -1.84
N VAL A 123 0.28 -19.99 -1.42
CA VAL A 123 1.54 -20.33 -2.10
C VAL A 123 1.25 -20.99 -3.45
N GLU A 124 0.23 -21.84 -3.54
CA GLU A 124 -0.21 -22.41 -4.82
C GLU A 124 -0.69 -21.33 -5.78
N ASP A 125 -1.50 -20.38 -5.31
CA ASP A 125 -1.93 -19.25 -6.15
C ASP A 125 -0.77 -18.34 -6.58
N LEU A 126 0.26 -18.18 -5.72
CA LEU A 126 1.46 -17.41 -6.03
C LEU A 126 2.25 -17.98 -7.22
N ASP A 127 2.07 -19.26 -7.58
CA ASP A 127 2.73 -19.85 -8.76
C ASP A 127 2.29 -19.18 -10.08
N ASN A 128 1.19 -18.42 -10.08
CA ASN A 128 0.80 -17.52 -11.18
C ASN A 128 1.76 -16.32 -11.36
N GLY A 129 2.67 -16.09 -10.40
CA GLY A 129 3.77 -15.14 -10.54
C GLY A 129 3.45 -13.69 -10.16
N ASP A 130 2.30 -13.39 -9.55
CA ASP A 130 1.95 -12.04 -9.07
C ASP A 130 1.48 -12.06 -7.61
N VAL A 131 2.40 -11.79 -6.68
CA VAL A 131 2.09 -11.73 -5.24
C VAL A 131 1.06 -10.65 -4.89
N ALA A 132 0.93 -9.59 -5.69
CA ALA A 132 -0.06 -8.55 -5.43
C ALA A 132 -1.47 -9.01 -5.81
N GLU A 133 -1.63 -9.79 -6.88
CA GLU A 133 -2.92 -10.41 -7.23
C GLU A 133 -3.29 -11.52 -6.24
N THR A 134 -2.33 -12.36 -5.83
CA THR A 134 -2.55 -13.34 -4.76
C THR A 134 -2.99 -12.66 -3.46
N ALA A 135 -2.30 -11.59 -3.04
CA ALA A 135 -2.69 -10.82 -1.86
C ALA A 135 -4.12 -10.27 -1.97
N LYS A 136 -4.48 -9.71 -3.13
CA LYS A 136 -5.81 -9.16 -3.40
C LYS A 136 -6.90 -10.24 -3.34
N LYS A 137 -6.69 -11.38 -4.00
CA LYS A 137 -7.64 -12.50 -4.07
C LYS A 137 -8.02 -12.99 -2.67
N PHE A 138 -7.04 -13.33 -1.85
CA PHE A 138 -7.29 -13.85 -0.50
C PHE A 138 -7.77 -12.78 0.48
N PHE A 139 -7.43 -11.50 0.25
CA PHE A 139 -7.98 -10.41 1.04
C PHE A 139 -9.49 -10.23 0.81
N LEU A 140 -9.97 -10.38 -0.44
CA LEU A 140 -11.41 -10.35 -0.76
C LEU A 140 -12.21 -11.46 -0.06
N GLU A 141 -11.56 -12.59 0.22
CA GLU A 141 -12.16 -13.75 0.89
C GLU A 141 -12.04 -13.68 2.43
N SER A 142 -11.26 -12.73 2.96
CA SER A 142 -11.02 -12.65 4.40
C SER A 142 -12.27 -12.19 5.15
N THR A 143 -12.77 -13.07 6.02
CA THR A 143 -13.87 -12.76 6.96
C THR A 143 -13.37 -12.13 8.25
N HIS A 144 -12.11 -12.39 8.62
CA HIS A 144 -11.49 -11.84 9.82
C HIS A 144 -11.05 -10.39 9.64
N LEU A 145 -10.58 -10.05 8.44
CA LEU A 145 -10.14 -8.71 8.09
C LEU A 145 -10.72 -8.34 6.73
N PRO A 146 -12.02 -7.99 6.65
CA PRO A 146 -12.66 -7.69 5.38
C PRO A 146 -12.10 -6.38 4.78
N PRO A 147 -12.00 -6.28 3.44
CA PRO A 147 -11.58 -5.05 2.79
C PRO A 147 -12.54 -3.89 3.05
N GLN A 148 -12.00 -2.67 3.08
CA GLN A 148 -12.82 -1.47 3.07
C GLN A 148 -13.58 -1.35 1.75
N SER A 149 -14.79 -0.79 1.79
CA SER A 149 -15.62 -0.53 0.60
C SER A 149 -15.15 0.68 -0.20
N THR A 150 -14.44 1.61 0.44
CA THR A 150 -13.95 2.85 -0.17
C THR A 150 -12.52 3.13 0.26
N SER A 151 -11.73 3.68 -0.66
CA SER A 151 -10.34 4.03 -0.42
C SER A 151 -10.26 5.39 0.25
N THR A 152 -9.59 5.44 1.41
CA THR A 152 -9.40 6.68 2.20
C THR A 152 -7.92 7.06 2.37
N LEU A 153 -7.00 6.24 1.86
CA LEU A 153 -5.56 6.48 1.98
C LEU A 153 -5.11 7.63 1.08
N THR A 154 -4.19 8.45 1.58
CA THR A 154 -3.44 9.43 0.78
C THR A 154 -2.08 8.87 0.35
N LEU A 155 -1.44 9.51 -0.63
CA LEU A 155 -0.08 9.19 -1.04
C LEU A 155 0.90 9.34 0.13
N ALA A 156 0.73 10.36 0.98
CA ALA A 156 1.61 10.61 2.11
C ALA A 156 1.51 9.50 3.16
N GLN A 157 0.29 9.02 3.43
CA GLN A 157 0.06 7.90 4.36
C GLN A 157 0.69 6.60 3.83
N VAL A 158 0.55 6.32 2.53
CA VAL A 158 1.19 5.14 1.91
C VAL A 158 2.71 5.28 1.93
N ASP A 159 3.27 6.45 1.61
CA ASP A 159 4.71 6.68 1.61
C ASP A 159 5.31 6.56 3.01
N SER A 160 4.62 7.11 4.03
CA SER A 160 4.98 6.97 5.44
C SER A 160 4.97 5.52 5.89
N PHE A 161 3.93 4.75 5.55
CA PHE A 161 3.88 3.31 5.81
C PHE A 161 5.08 2.59 5.17
N LEU A 162 5.41 2.90 3.91
CA LEU A 162 6.56 2.28 3.23
C LEU A 162 7.86 2.63 3.97
N ASP A 163 8.04 3.86 4.45
CA ASP A 163 9.21 4.23 5.25
C ASP A 163 9.26 3.48 6.59
N GLN A 164 8.15 3.39 7.32
CA GLN A 164 8.07 2.61 8.58
C GLN A 164 8.40 1.13 8.36
N LEU A 165 7.91 0.54 7.26
CA LEU A 165 8.20 -0.85 6.93
C LEU A 165 9.69 -1.12 6.70
N THR A 166 10.48 -0.11 6.32
CA THR A 166 11.95 -0.27 6.20
C THR A 166 12.67 -0.38 7.56
N LEU A 167 12.02 0.06 8.65
CA LEU A 167 12.61 0.07 9.99
C LEU A 167 12.42 -1.27 10.72
N VAL A 168 11.50 -2.13 10.24
CA VAL A 168 11.17 -3.41 10.86
C VAL A 168 11.74 -4.59 10.06
N THR A 169 12.45 -5.49 10.77
CA THR A 169 13.12 -6.65 10.16
C THR A 169 12.68 -7.99 10.73
N LYS A 170 11.99 -8.01 11.86
CA LYS A 170 11.44 -9.23 12.46
C LYS A 170 10.09 -9.54 11.83
N GLU A 171 9.82 -10.82 11.59
CA GLU A 171 8.58 -11.30 10.96
C GLU A 171 7.33 -10.79 11.68
N GLU A 172 7.30 -10.84 13.02
CA GLU A 172 6.15 -10.37 13.82
C GLU A 172 5.93 -8.85 13.74
N ASP A 173 7.01 -8.06 13.69
CA ASP A 173 6.92 -6.61 13.58
C ASP A 173 6.43 -6.22 12.17
N GLN A 174 6.95 -6.88 11.13
CA GLN A 174 6.50 -6.72 9.74
C GLN A 174 5.03 -7.11 9.57
N LYS A 175 4.59 -8.20 10.19
CA LYS A 175 3.17 -8.61 10.22
C LYS A 175 2.30 -7.53 10.84
N THR A 176 2.75 -7.00 11.98
CA THR A 176 2.01 -5.98 12.73
C THR A 176 1.86 -4.70 11.89
N GLU A 177 2.94 -4.26 11.25
CA GLU A 177 2.94 -3.07 10.39
C GLU A 177 2.04 -3.25 9.15
N LEU A 178 2.13 -4.41 8.48
CA LEU A 178 1.23 -4.75 7.38
C LEU A 178 -0.23 -4.77 7.83
N ALA A 179 -0.54 -5.39 8.98
CA ALA A 179 -1.90 -5.44 9.50
C ALA A 179 -2.47 -4.04 9.80
N LYS A 180 -1.63 -3.09 10.26
CA LYS A 180 -2.03 -1.69 10.50
C LYS A 180 -2.55 -1.03 9.23
N ILE A 181 -1.80 -1.11 8.11
CA ILE A 181 -2.24 -0.48 6.85
C ILE A 181 -3.40 -1.26 6.19
N ILE A 182 -3.36 -2.60 6.20
CA ILE A 182 -4.36 -3.45 5.52
C ILE A 182 -5.78 -3.19 6.04
N ARG A 183 -5.95 -2.92 7.35
CA ARG A 183 -7.26 -2.58 7.94
C ARG A 183 -7.96 -1.40 7.25
N ARG A 184 -7.20 -0.49 6.64
CA ARG A 184 -7.71 0.72 5.96
C ARG A 184 -7.82 0.55 4.44
N CYS A 185 -7.39 -0.58 3.90
CA CYS A 185 -7.30 -0.81 2.47
C CYS A 185 -8.61 -1.35 1.88
N THR A 186 -8.98 -0.84 0.71
CA THR A 186 -9.73 -1.64 -0.27
C THR A 186 -8.83 -2.75 -0.83
N ALA A 187 -9.41 -3.73 -1.52
CA ALA A 187 -8.64 -4.79 -2.16
C ALA A 187 -7.62 -4.25 -3.20
N ASP A 188 -7.99 -3.19 -3.92
CA ASP A 188 -7.08 -2.54 -4.88
C ASP A 188 -6.02 -1.68 -4.20
N ASP A 189 -6.30 -1.07 -3.05
CA ASP A 189 -5.26 -0.37 -2.28
C ASP A 189 -4.15 -1.34 -1.90
N LEU A 190 -4.53 -2.50 -1.35
CA LEU A 190 -3.58 -3.53 -0.97
C LEU A 190 -2.74 -4.00 -2.17
N LYS A 191 -3.37 -4.31 -3.31
CA LYS A 191 -2.67 -4.73 -4.54
C LYS A 191 -1.53 -3.75 -4.87
N TYR A 192 -1.82 -2.46 -4.91
CA TYR A 192 -0.81 -1.47 -5.28
C TYR A 192 0.23 -1.20 -4.19
N ILE A 193 -0.14 -1.34 -2.90
CA ILE A 193 0.84 -1.31 -1.81
C ILE A 193 1.82 -2.48 -1.91
N ILE A 194 1.35 -3.71 -2.17
CA ILE A 194 2.24 -4.87 -2.36
C ILE A 194 3.14 -4.67 -3.57
N ARG A 195 2.62 -4.10 -4.67
CA ARG A 195 3.43 -3.72 -5.84
C ARG A 195 4.54 -2.71 -5.51
N LEU A 196 4.24 -1.71 -4.68
CA LEU A 196 5.24 -0.75 -4.18
C LEU A 196 6.30 -1.42 -3.29
N ILE A 197 5.90 -2.35 -2.41
CA ILE A 197 6.83 -3.15 -1.59
C ILE A 197 7.74 -4.00 -2.49
N LYS A 198 7.19 -4.56 -3.57
CA LYS A 198 7.94 -5.36 -4.54
C LYS A 198 8.80 -4.55 -5.50
N HIS A 199 8.70 -3.22 -5.48
CA HIS A 199 9.35 -2.31 -6.44
C HIS A 199 8.96 -2.57 -7.89
N ASP A 200 7.77 -3.14 -8.12
CA ASP A 200 7.25 -3.46 -9.44
C ASP A 200 5.75 -3.15 -9.48
N LEU A 201 5.41 -2.01 -10.09
CA LEU A 201 4.04 -1.58 -10.30
C LEU A 201 3.32 -2.31 -11.44
N ARG A 202 4.06 -3.05 -12.28
CA ARG A 202 3.54 -3.70 -13.51
C ARG A 202 2.84 -2.74 -14.49
N ILE A 203 3.22 -1.47 -14.46
CA ILE A 203 2.70 -0.43 -15.34
C ILE A 203 3.44 -0.35 -16.69
N ASN A 204 4.52 -1.12 -16.85
CA ASN A 204 5.39 -1.10 -18.04
C ASN A 204 5.84 0.31 -18.42
N ALA A 205 6.13 1.15 -17.42
CA ALA A 205 6.60 2.52 -17.57
C ALA A 205 7.80 2.75 -16.64
N GLY A 206 8.97 3.01 -17.22
CA GLY A 206 10.16 3.45 -16.50
C GLY A 206 10.32 4.98 -16.41
N PRO A 207 11.44 5.45 -15.82
CA PRO A 207 11.69 6.87 -15.58
C PRO A 207 11.53 7.76 -16.82
N LYS A 208 12.00 7.33 -17.99
CA LYS A 208 11.84 8.10 -19.23
C LYS A 208 10.38 8.52 -19.48
N HIS A 209 9.44 7.57 -19.43
CA HIS A 209 8.03 7.83 -19.75
C HIS A 209 7.35 8.72 -18.71
N VAL A 210 7.72 8.59 -17.43
CA VAL A 210 7.12 9.36 -16.33
C VAL A 210 7.73 10.76 -16.26
N LEU A 211 9.03 10.89 -16.48
CA LEU A 211 9.73 12.18 -16.39
C LEU A 211 9.52 13.04 -17.63
N ASP A 212 9.49 12.47 -18.83
CA ASP A 212 9.17 13.22 -20.06
C ASP A 212 7.74 13.81 -20.02
N ALA A 213 6.88 13.35 -19.09
CA ALA A 213 5.56 13.92 -18.84
C ALA A 213 5.57 15.20 -18.01
N LEU A 214 6.66 15.48 -17.27
CA LEU A 214 6.85 16.70 -16.49
C LEU A 214 7.45 17.82 -17.33
N ASP A 215 8.58 17.53 -17.99
CA ASP A 215 9.29 18.43 -18.88
C ASP A 215 10.11 17.60 -19.89
N PRO A 216 10.25 18.02 -21.16
CA PRO A 216 11.06 17.31 -22.15
C PRO A 216 12.53 17.07 -21.75
N ASN A 217 13.08 17.87 -20.83
CA ASN A 217 14.45 17.75 -20.33
C ASN A 217 14.55 17.05 -18.97
N ALA A 218 13.42 16.70 -18.34
CA ALA A 218 13.38 16.12 -17.00
C ALA A 218 14.19 14.83 -16.89
N TYR A 219 14.03 13.93 -17.87
CA TYR A 219 14.77 12.66 -17.87
C TYR A 219 16.27 12.88 -18.00
N ALA A 220 16.71 13.81 -18.86
CA ALA A 220 18.13 14.15 -19.00
C ALA A 220 18.70 14.75 -17.72
N ALA A 221 17.96 15.66 -17.07
CA ALA A 221 18.34 16.25 -15.78
C ALA A 221 18.44 15.19 -14.66
N PHE A 222 17.52 14.21 -14.65
CA PHE A 222 17.57 13.08 -13.73
C PHE A 222 18.76 12.15 -14.00
N GLN A 223 19.07 11.86 -15.27
CA GLN A 223 20.25 11.06 -15.62
C GLN A 223 21.57 11.71 -15.20
N ALA A 224 21.64 13.04 -15.16
CA ALA A 224 22.84 13.78 -14.76
C ALA A 224 23.05 13.82 -13.23
N SER A 225 21.96 13.86 -12.45
CA SER A 225 22.01 14.06 -10.99
C SER A 225 21.75 12.79 -10.18
N HIS A 226 20.97 11.85 -10.74
CA HIS A 226 20.35 10.74 -10.03
C HIS A 226 19.54 11.18 -8.78
N ASP A 227 19.12 12.44 -8.72
CA ASP A 227 18.32 12.99 -7.64
C ASP A 227 16.94 13.37 -8.16
N LEU A 228 15.95 12.55 -7.79
CA LEU A 228 14.56 12.75 -8.22
C LEU A 228 13.95 14.01 -7.60
N LYS A 229 14.31 14.34 -6.35
CA LYS A 229 13.72 15.49 -5.64
C LYS A 229 14.24 16.78 -6.24
N ASP A 230 15.55 16.89 -6.37
CA ASP A 230 16.20 18.05 -7.00
C ASP A 230 15.70 18.28 -8.43
N MET A 231 15.52 17.21 -9.21
CA MET A 231 15.01 17.32 -10.57
C MET A 231 13.57 17.85 -10.60
N VAL A 232 12.66 17.36 -9.73
CA VAL A 232 11.29 17.87 -9.66
C VAL A 232 11.26 19.33 -9.20
N ASP A 233 12.07 19.69 -8.20
CA ASP A 233 12.14 21.05 -7.65
C ASP A 233 12.66 22.10 -8.64
N ARG A 234 13.43 21.68 -9.66
CA ARG A 234 13.94 22.57 -10.71
C ARG A 234 12.94 22.81 -11.85
N ILE A 235 11.93 21.95 -11.98
CA ILE A 235 10.95 22.01 -13.08
C ILE A 235 9.69 22.77 -12.65
N LEU A 236 9.32 22.69 -11.36
CA LEU A 236 8.15 23.35 -10.78
C LEU A 236 8.49 24.75 -10.25
#